data_AF-A0A932MIL1-F1
#
_entry.id   AF-A0A932MIL1-F1
#
_cell.length_a   1.000
_cell.length_b   1.000
_cell.length_c   1.000
_cell.angle_alpha   90.00
_cell.angle_beta   90.00
_cell.angle_gamma   90.00
#
_symmetry.space_group_name_H-M   'P 1'
#
loop_
_entity.id
_entity.type
_entity.pdbx_description
1 polymer ?
#
loop_
_entity_poly.entity_id
_entity_poly.type
_entity_poly.pdbx_seq_one_letter_code
_entity_poly.pdbx_strand_id
1 'polypeptide(L)'
;MDLSRIRDDLERFAEALSREEYLTRAGLKDESGAAAVRERFASLGSRPTFQEVQAAARETADPDEGRRLRFLAEFLGTNCIEYQVREPSDRLTTAEAAQTIAANGERIPLRSAEVRIKNEADRSHRATLESARLAAVAELSGLRREILERSHQEAERLGFAGYTALCRELSGVDLVALRDLTQPILSRSLDMYRDLLAWYLRRQVGVKLAEAGRHDLVRLFRAPEFDASLPPAALREAAEAPLRRMGIDPQAGGRIRVDDEPRPKKTPRAFVATPRIPDEVILVVRPGGGPDDYA
;
A
#
# COMPACT_ATOMS: atom_id res chain seq x y z
N MET A 1 -19.26 21.17 18.57
CA MET A 1 -18.32 20.09 18.27
C MET A 1 -18.01 19.28 19.53
N ASP A 2 -18.24 17.97 19.51
CA ASP A 2 -17.83 17.04 20.58
C ASP A 2 -16.55 16.30 20.17
N LEU A 3 -15.40 16.84 20.57
CA LEU A 3 -14.09 16.28 20.21
C LEU A 3 -13.84 14.90 20.84
N SER A 4 -14.41 14.62 22.02
CA SER A 4 -14.27 13.31 22.66
C SER A 4 -14.94 12.26 21.79
N ARG A 5 -16.19 12.51 21.39
CA ARG A 5 -16.92 11.60 20.53
C ARG A 5 -16.24 11.39 19.17
N ILE A 6 -15.72 12.45 18.54
CA ILE A 6 -14.99 12.31 17.26
C ILE A 6 -13.77 11.39 17.43
N ARG A 7 -13.01 11.55 18.52
CA ARG A 7 -11.85 10.71 18.82
C ARG A 7 -12.26 9.25 19.09
N ASP A 8 -13.32 9.03 19.88
CA ASP A 8 -13.85 7.70 20.16
C ASP A 8 -14.41 7.00 18.91
N ASP A 9 -15.06 7.76 18.01
CA ASP A 9 -15.53 7.25 16.71
C ASP A 9 -14.34 6.93 15.80
N LEU A 10 -13.29 7.75 15.80
CA LEU A 10 -12.06 7.53 15.02
C LEU A 10 -11.35 6.25 15.43
N GLU A 11 -11.17 5.99 16.73
CA GLU A 11 -10.54 4.76 17.21
C GLU A 11 -11.34 3.51 16.78
N ARG A 12 -12.66 3.55 16.94
CA ARG A 12 -13.55 2.46 16.50
C ARG A 12 -13.60 2.29 14.97
N PHE A 13 -13.47 3.39 14.23
CA PHE A 13 -13.36 3.38 12.78
C PHE A 13 -12.04 2.74 12.34
N ALA A 14 -10.91 3.17 12.90
CA ALA A 14 -9.58 2.64 12.61
C ALA A 14 -9.51 1.14 12.92
N GLU A 15 -10.05 0.70 14.06
CA GLU A 15 -10.13 -0.71 14.43
C GLU A 15 -10.92 -1.52 13.38
N ALA A 16 -12.12 -1.04 13.04
CA ALA A 16 -12.99 -1.74 12.11
C ALA A 16 -12.41 -1.80 10.70
N LEU A 17 -11.82 -0.69 10.22
CA LEU A 17 -11.24 -0.61 8.90
C LEU A 17 -9.99 -1.49 8.80
N SER A 18 -9.09 -1.43 9.79
CA SER A 18 -7.88 -2.26 9.78
C SER A 18 -8.21 -3.75 9.83
N ARG A 19 -9.26 -4.14 10.58
CA ARG A 19 -9.74 -5.52 10.60
C ARG A 19 -10.35 -5.95 9.26
N GLU A 20 -11.14 -5.10 8.62
CA GLU A 20 -11.69 -5.39 7.29
C GLU A 20 -10.57 -5.54 6.25
N GLU A 21 -9.60 -4.63 6.24
CA GLU A 21 -8.43 -4.71 5.35
C GLU A 21 -7.63 -6.00 5.58
N TYR A 22 -7.43 -6.41 6.84
CA TYR A 22 -6.80 -7.67 7.18
C TYR A 22 -7.55 -8.85 6.53
N LEU A 23 -8.86 -8.97 6.76
CA LEU A 23 -9.65 -10.09 6.27
C LEU A 23 -9.60 -10.20 4.74
N THR A 24 -9.77 -9.09 4.02
CA THR A 24 -9.78 -9.06 2.55
C THR A 24 -8.39 -9.29 1.96
N ARG A 25 -7.35 -8.64 2.51
CA ARG A 25 -5.99 -8.74 1.94
C ARG A 25 -5.25 -10.02 2.35
N ALA A 26 -5.58 -10.60 3.51
CA ALA A 26 -5.07 -11.90 3.94
C ALA A 26 -5.74 -13.08 3.21
N GLY A 27 -6.76 -12.82 2.37
CA GLY A 27 -7.50 -13.84 1.63
C GLY A 27 -8.46 -14.65 2.50
N LEU A 28 -8.92 -14.09 3.62
CA LEU A 28 -9.93 -14.68 4.51
C LEU A 28 -11.36 -14.33 4.10
N LYS A 29 -11.50 -13.35 3.21
CA LYS A 29 -12.76 -12.90 2.63
C LYS A 29 -12.60 -12.64 1.14
N ASP A 30 -13.67 -12.89 0.38
CA ASP A 30 -13.68 -12.78 -1.06
C ASP A 30 -13.96 -11.36 -1.56
N GLU A 31 -14.72 -10.60 -0.79
CA GLU A 31 -15.16 -9.25 -1.13
C GLU A 31 -14.71 -8.26 -0.07
N SER A 32 -14.46 -7.02 -0.49
CA SER A 32 -14.23 -5.91 0.44
C SER A 32 -15.55 -5.36 0.97
N GLY A 33 -15.61 -5.06 2.26
CA GLY A 33 -16.72 -4.38 2.94
C GLY A 33 -16.30 -3.05 3.56
N ALA A 34 -15.22 -2.45 3.06
CA ALA A 34 -14.66 -1.22 3.61
C ALA A 34 -15.59 -0.01 3.38
N ALA A 35 -16.46 -0.06 2.36
CA ALA A 35 -17.50 0.95 2.16
C ALA A 35 -18.56 0.91 3.27
N ALA A 36 -19.00 -0.28 3.67
CA ALA A 36 -19.96 -0.45 4.76
C ALA A 36 -19.38 0.02 6.11
N VAL A 37 -18.09 -0.23 6.35
CA VAL A 37 -17.38 0.33 7.52
C VAL A 37 -17.42 1.85 7.48
N ARG A 38 -17.08 2.49 6.35
CA ARG A 38 -17.15 3.95 6.19
C ARG A 38 -18.55 4.51 6.41
N GLU A 39 -19.58 3.85 5.87
CA GLU A 39 -20.98 4.27 6.05
C GLU A 39 -21.39 4.28 7.54
N ARG A 40 -20.96 3.27 8.32
CA ARG A 40 -21.23 3.22 9.76
C ARG A 40 -20.63 4.42 10.52
N PHE A 41 -19.55 4.99 10.02
CA PHE A 41 -18.87 6.15 10.60
C PHE A 41 -18.94 7.39 9.69
N ALA A 42 -20.06 7.57 8.99
CA ALA A 42 -20.25 8.65 8.01
C ALA A 42 -19.99 10.06 8.57
N SER A 43 -20.12 10.27 9.88
CA SER A 43 -19.77 11.53 10.55
C SER A 43 -18.31 11.92 10.34
N LEU A 44 -17.39 10.95 10.35
CA LEU A 44 -15.95 11.17 10.14
C LEU A 44 -15.60 11.53 8.69
N GLY A 45 -16.45 11.15 7.74
CA GLY A 45 -16.34 11.53 6.32
C GLY A 45 -17.10 12.81 5.99
N SER A 46 -17.67 13.51 6.98
CA SER A 46 -18.56 14.64 6.72
C SER A 46 -17.81 15.97 6.64
N ARG A 47 -18.15 16.77 5.62
CA ARG A 47 -17.60 18.12 5.42
C ARG A 47 -17.82 19.04 6.63
N PRO A 48 -19.00 19.10 7.29
CA PRO A 48 -19.18 19.94 8.47
C PRO A 48 -18.22 19.58 9.60
N THR A 49 -18.04 18.29 9.91
CA THR A 49 -17.11 17.85 10.95
C THR A 49 -15.66 18.25 10.64
N PHE A 50 -15.22 18.05 9.40
CA PHE A 50 -13.90 18.51 8.97
C PHE A 50 -13.73 20.03 9.12
N GLN A 51 -14.70 20.83 8.67
CA GLN A 51 -14.64 22.29 8.72
C GLN A 51 -14.65 22.84 10.15
N GLU A 52 -15.46 22.26 11.04
CA GLU A 52 -15.47 22.62 12.47
C GLU A 52 -14.09 22.39 13.12
N VAL A 53 -13.48 21.22 12.89
CA VAL A 53 -12.15 20.90 13.44
C VAL A 53 -11.07 21.80 12.82
N GLN A 54 -11.15 22.07 11.51
CA GLN A 54 -10.20 22.94 10.81
C GLN A 54 -10.27 24.38 11.34
N ALA A 55 -11.48 24.91 11.59
CA ALA A 55 -11.66 26.24 12.17
C ALA A 55 -11.09 26.29 13.60
N ALA A 56 -11.43 25.30 14.44
CA ALA A 56 -10.91 25.21 15.80
C ALA A 56 -9.37 25.15 15.84
N ALA A 57 -8.74 24.45 14.88
CA ALA A 57 -7.28 24.38 14.75
C ALA A 57 -6.63 25.74 14.44
N ARG A 58 -7.36 26.66 13.78
CA ARG A 58 -6.89 28.01 13.43
C ARG A 58 -7.14 29.03 14.55
N GLU A 59 -8.21 28.85 15.31
CA GLU A 59 -8.67 29.80 16.34
C GLU A 59 -8.01 29.57 17.70
N THR A 60 -7.58 28.35 18.01
CA THR A 60 -6.96 28.05 19.30
C THR A 60 -5.63 28.80 19.47
N ALA A 61 -5.48 29.43 20.63
CA ALA A 61 -4.24 30.09 21.03
C ALA A 61 -3.22 29.11 21.64
N ASP A 62 -3.62 27.89 21.99
CA ASP A 62 -2.74 26.84 22.52
C ASP A 62 -1.99 26.15 21.37
N PRO A 63 -0.65 26.25 21.30
CA PRO A 63 0.13 25.63 20.24
C PRO A 63 0.03 24.10 20.17
N ASP A 64 -0.06 23.41 21.32
CA ASP A 64 -0.12 21.95 21.34
C ASP A 64 -1.51 21.45 20.92
N GLU A 65 -2.57 22.07 21.45
CA GLU A 65 -3.93 21.73 21.01
C GLU A 65 -4.13 22.07 19.52
N GLY A 66 -3.59 23.21 19.05
CA GLY A 66 -3.59 23.56 17.63
C GLY A 66 -2.89 22.50 16.77
N ARG A 67 -1.77 21.95 17.24
CA ARG A 67 -1.08 20.84 16.56
C ARG A 67 -1.94 19.58 16.49
N ARG A 68 -2.57 19.18 17.59
CA ARG A 68 -3.46 18.00 17.65
C ARG A 68 -4.67 18.15 16.73
N LEU A 69 -5.28 19.33 16.72
CA LEU A 69 -6.42 19.63 15.86
C LEU A 69 -6.04 19.67 14.37
N ARG A 70 -4.82 20.12 14.03
CA ARG A 70 -4.32 20.02 12.65
C ARG A 70 -4.18 18.58 12.17
N PHE A 71 -3.63 17.68 12.98
CA PHE A 71 -3.57 16.24 12.63
C PHE A 71 -4.98 15.64 12.49
N LEU A 72 -5.91 16.02 13.37
CA LEU A 72 -7.30 15.57 13.25
C LEU A 72 -7.97 16.12 11.99
N ALA A 73 -7.73 17.39 11.65
CA ALA A 73 -8.24 18.00 10.42
C ALA A 73 -7.66 17.34 9.17
N GLU A 74 -6.36 17.02 9.16
CA GLU A 74 -5.73 16.26 8.07
C GLU A 74 -6.39 14.89 7.88
N PHE A 75 -6.57 14.14 8.97
CA PHE A 75 -7.28 12.86 8.92
C PHE A 75 -8.69 13.01 8.37
N LEU A 76 -9.49 13.93 8.91
CA LEU A 76 -10.88 14.14 8.49
C LEU A 76 -10.98 14.62 7.05
N GLY A 77 -10.10 15.51 6.60
CA GLY A 77 -10.06 15.99 5.23
C GLY A 77 -9.74 14.87 4.23
N THR A 78 -8.76 14.03 4.54
CA THR A 78 -8.48 12.81 3.75
C THR A 78 -9.66 11.85 3.79
N ASN A 79 -10.30 11.67 4.95
CA ASN A 79 -11.45 10.78 5.10
C ASN A 79 -12.67 11.26 4.30
N CYS A 80 -12.93 12.57 4.19
CA CYS A 80 -13.97 13.10 3.31
C CYS A 80 -13.79 12.63 1.86
N ILE A 81 -12.55 12.64 1.36
CA ILE A 81 -12.23 12.13 0.02
C ILE A 81 -12.51 10.63 -0.05
N GLU A 82 -11.95 9.85 0.88
CA GLU A 82 -12.12 8.39 0.91
C GLU A 82 -13.58 7.97 1.05
N TYR A 83 -14.36 8.70 1.83
CA TYR A 83 -15.79 8.49 2.00
C TYR A 83 -16.51 8.66 0.66
N GLN A 84 -16.18 9.68 -0.13
CA GLN A 84 -16.82 9.87 -1.43
C GLN A 84 -16.49 8.79 -2.46
N VAL A 85 -15.30 8.23 -2.37
CA VAL A 85 -14.85 7.16 -3.28
C VAL A 85 -15.02 5.77 -2.68
N ARG A 86 -15.72 5.63 -1.54
CA ARG A 86 -15.83 4.36 -0.80
C ARG A 86 -16.37 3.21 -1.65
N GLU A 87 -17.48 3.43 -2.36
CA GLU A 87 -18.11 2.42 -3.21
C GLU A 87 -17.24 1.99 -4.40
N PRO A 88 -16.72 2.91 -5.26
CA PRO A 88 -15.85 2.50 -6.36
C PRO A 88 -14.52 1.89 -5.87
N SER A 89 -14.02 2.28 -4.68
CA SER A 89 -12.82 1.67 -4.08
C SER A 89 -13.06 0.23 -3.61
N ASP A 90 -14.21 -0.05 -2.98
CA ASP A 90 -14.61 -1.42 -2.62
C ASP A 90 -14.78 -2.28 -3.88
N ARG A 91 -15.48 -1.75 -4.91
CA ARG A 91 -15.65 -2.42 -6.20
C ARG A 91 -14.32 -2.72 -6.88
N LEU A 92 -13.36 -1.78 -6.87
CA LEU A 92 -12.02 -2.00 -7.42
C LEU A 92 -11.30 -3.11 -6.67
N THR A 93 -11.34 -3.10 -5.34
CA THR A 93 -10.68 -4.11 -4.51
C THR A 93 -11.26 -5.51 -4.76
N THR A 94 -12.58 -5.62 -4.83
CA THR A 94 -13.29 -6.87 -5.12
C THR A 94 -13.03 -7.35 -6.56
N ALA A 95 -13.11 -6.45 -7.54
CA ALA A 95 -12.84 -6.79 -8.95
C ALA A 95 -11.40 -7.29 -9.14
N GLU A 96 -10.40 -6.61 -8.56
CA GLU A 96 -9.00 -7.02 -8.62
C GLU A 96 -8.77 -8.38 -7.93
N ALA A 97 -9.46 -8.65 -6.81
CA ALA A 97 -9.38 -9.93 -6.12
C ALA A 97 -9.94 -11.10 -6.94
N ALA A 98 -11.03 -10.86 -7.69
CA ALA A 98 -11.70 -11.85 -8.51
C ALA A 98 -11.03 -12.08 -9.88
N GLN A 99 -10.24 -11.11 -10.36
CA GLN A 99 -9.68 -11.14 -11.70
C GLN A 99 -8.57 -12.18 -11.86
N THR A 100 -8.51 -12.76 -13.05
CA THR A 100 -7.53 -13.77 -13.45
C THR A 100 -6.97 -13.44 -14.82
N ILE A 101 -5.72 -13.81 -15.06
CA ILE A 101 -5.08 -13.76 -16.37
C ILE A 101 -4.99 -15.17 -16.97
N ALA A 102 -4.99 -15.25 -18.30
CA ALA A 102 -4.66 -16.46 -19.05
C ALA A 102 -3.29 -16.28 -19.71
N ALA A 103 -2.33 -17.11 -19.36
CA ALA A 103 -0.97 -17.04 -19.90
C ALA A 103 -0.33 -18.43 -19.87
N ASN A 104 0.42 -18.78 -20.91
CA ASN A 104 1.15 -20.05 -21.01
C ASN A 104 0.27 -21.29 -20.75
N GLY A 105 -1.00 -21.26 -21.20
CA GLY A 105 -1.94 -22.37 -21.01
C GLY A 105 -2.59 -22.47 -19.62
N GLU A 106 -2.26 -21.56 -18.69
CA GLU A 106 -2.80 -21.56 -17.33
C GLU A 106 -3.69 -20.35 -17.06
N ARG A 107 -4.64 -20.53 -16.13
CA ARG A 107 -5.43 -19.44 -15.54
C ARG A 107 -4.87 -19.10 -14.17
N ILE A 108 -4.42 -17.86 -13.99
CA ILE A 108 -3.68 -17.41 -12.81
C ILE A 108 -4.41 -16.22 -12.18
N PRO A 109 -4.63 -16.17 -10.85
CA PRO A 109 -5.16 -14.98 -10.19
C PRO A 109 -4.28 -13.75 -10.48
N LEU A 110 -4.89 -12.60 -10.76
CA LEU A 110 -4.15 -11.37 -11.09
C LEU A 110 -3.14 -11.01 -9.98
N ARG A 111 -3.55 -11.13 -8.71
CA ARG A 111 -2.70 -10.92 -7.53
C ARG A 111 -1.46 -11.82 -7.46
N SER A 112 -1.49 -12.98 -8.14
CA SER A 112 -0.35 -13.90 -8.20
C SER A 112 0.54 -13.70 -9.43
N ALA A 113 0.11 -12.88 -10.41
CA ALA A 113 0.81 -12.71 -11.68
C ALA A 113 2.25 -12.19 -11.50
N GLU A 114 2.45 -11.18 -10.64
CA GLU A 114 3.79 -10.64 -10.38
C GLU A 114 4.74 -11.67 -9.78
N VAL A 115 4.25 -12.50 -8.86
CA VAL A 115 5.02 -13.62 -8.29
C VAL A 115 5.38 -14.65 -9.36
N ARG A 116 4.49 -14.91 -10.33
CA ARG A 116 4.80 -15.81 -11.45
C ARG A 116 5.84 -15.21 -12.40
N ILE A 117 5.72 -13.92 -12.74
CA ILE A 117 6.68 -13.22 -13.61
C ILE A 117 8.07 -13.21 -12.99
N LYS A 118 8.20 -12.90 -11.70
CA LYS A 118 9.50 -12.80 -11.03
C LYS A 118 10.23 -14.15 -10.92
N ASN A 119 9.51 -15.26 -10.91
CA ASN A 119 10.07 -16.61 -10.77
C ASN A 119 10.24 -17.35 -12.11
N GLU A 120 9.59 -16.90 -13.18
CA GLU A 120 9.68 -17.54 -14.50
C GLU A 120 11.07 -17.31 -15.13
N ALA A 121 11.75 -18.39 -15.50
CA ALA A 121 13.10 -18.35 -16.06
C ALA A 121 13.10 -18.04 -17.55
N ASP A 122 12.09 -18.51 -18.29
CA ASP A 122 11.96 -18.25 -19.71
C ASP A 122 11.47 -16.82 -19.96
N ARG A 123 12.23 -16.08 -20.76
CA ARG A 123 11.94 -14.67 -21.04
C ARG A 123 10.65 -14.49 -21.84
N SER A 124 10.40 -15.34 -22.82
CA SER A 124 9.19 -15.28 -23.64
C SER A 124 7.94 -15.54 -22.79
N HIS A 125 8.00 -16.55 -21.91
CA HIS A 125 6.94 -16.85 -20.96
C HIS A 125 6.70 -15.69 -19.97
N ARG A 126 7.78 -15.06 -19.46
CA ARG A 126 7.68 -13.84 -18.65
C ARG A 126 6.99 -12.71 -19.40
N ALA A 127 7.35 -12.48 -20.66
CA ALA A 127 6.77 -11.41 -21.48
C ALA A 127 5.27 -11.65 -21.75
N THR A 128 4.87 -12.92 -21.96
CA THR A 128 3.46 -13.32 -22.09
C THR A 128 2.68 -13.07 -20.80
N LEU A 129 3.22 -13.48 -19.65
CA LEU A 129 2.63 -13.22 -18.34
C LEU A 129 2.46 -11.71 -18.08
N GLU A 130 3.48 -10.92 -18.40
CA GLU A 130 3.44 -9.47 -18.22
C GLU A 130 2.41 -8.80 -19.12
N SER A 131 2.35 -9.19 -20.40
CA SER A 131 1.34 -8.68 -21.33
C SER A 131 -0.09 -8.99 -20.85
N ALA A 132 -0.33 -10.22 -20.42
CA ALA A 132 -1.62 -10.64 -19.88
C ALA A 132 -1.98 -9.88 -18.59
N ARG A 133 -1.00 -9.66 -17.71
CA ARG A 133 -1.16 -8.84 -16.50
C ARG A 133 -1.51 -7.40 -16.83
N LEU A 134 -0.81 -6.77 -17.78
CA LEU A 134 -1.07 -5.40 -18.19
C LEU A 134 -2.47 -5.24 -18.80
N ALA A 135 -2.90 -6.20 -19.63
CA ALA A 135 -4.25 -6.20 -20.20
C ALA A 135 -5.32 -6.27 -19.09
N ALA A 136 -5.17 -7.19 -18.13
CA ALA A 136 -6.09 -7.29 -16.99
C ALA A 136 -6.10 -6.02 -16.13
N VAL A 137 -4.93 -5.44 -15.82
CA VAL A 137 -4.86 -4.17 -15.08
C VAL A 137 -5.54 -3.03 -15.84
N ALA A 138 -5.45 -3.02 -17.17
CA ALA A 138 -6.07 -2.01 -18.01
C ALA A 138 -7.61 -2.06 -17.95
N GLU A 139 -8.21 -3.25 -17.84
CA GLU A 139 -9.68 -3.42 -17.67
C GLU A 139 -10.22 -2.68 -16.43
N LEU A 140 -9.39 -2.56 -15.39
CA LEU A 140 -9.72 -1.87 -14.14
C LEU A 140 -9.50 -0.34 -14.21
N SER A 141 -9.00 0.20 -15.32
CA SER A 141 -8.68 1.64 -15.45
C SER A 141 -9.92 2.53 -15.33
N GLY A 142 -11.09 2.04 -15.73
CA GLY A 142 -12.34 2.79 -15.58
C GLY A 142 -12.66 3.13 -14.12
N LEU A 143 -12.54 2.14 -13.22
CA LEU A 143 -12.74 2.33 -11.78
C LEU A 143 -11.66 3.23 -11.17
N ARG A 144 -10.40 3.06 -11.57
CA ARG A 144 -9.31 3.93 -11.09
C ARG A 144 -9.50 5.39 -11.50
N ARG A 145 -9.92 5.62 -12.75
CA ARG A 145 -10.24 6.96 -13.25
C ARG A 145 -11.41 7.57 -12.49
N GLU A 146 -12.48 6.81 -12.26
CA GLU A 146 -13.63 7.25 -11.47
C GLU A 146 -13.22 7.67 -10.05
N ILE A 147 -12.39 6.87 -9.37
CA ILE A 147 -11.86 7.21 -8.04
C ILE A 147 -11.03 8.50 -8.10
N LEU A 148 -10.13 8.63 -9.08
CA LEU A 148 -9.28 9.80 -9.23
C LEU A 148 -10.11 11.07 -9.47
N GLU A 149 -11.02 11.05 -10.44
CA GLU A 149 -11.87 12.19 -10.80
C GLU A 149 -12.74 12.63 -9.63
N ARG A 150 -13.39 11.68 -8.94
CA ARG A 150 -14.21 11.98 -7.75
C ARG A 150 -13.38 12.53 -6.60
N SER A 151 -12.14 12.05 -6.42
CA SER A 151 -11.23 12.56 -5.39
C SER A 151 -10.86 14.02 -5.64
N HIS A 152 -10.59 14.37 -6.91
CA HIS A 152 -10.32 15.76 -7.30
C HIS A 152 -11.55 16.66 -7.11
N GLN A 153 -12.74 16.21 -7.52
CA GLN A 153 -13.98 16.96 -7.34
C GLN A 153 -14.30 17.19 -5.86
N GLU A 154 -14.07 16.19 -5.00
CA GLU A 154 -14.35 16.35 -3.57
C GLU A 154 -13.35 17.31 -2.91
N ALA A 155 -12.08 17.32 -3.31
CA ALA A 155 -11.12 18.31 -2.82
C ALA A 155 -11.58 19.75 -3.13
N GLU A 156 -12.10 20.00 -4.34
CA GLU A 156 -12.68 21.30 -4.70
C GLU A 156 -13.93 21.62 -3.89
N ARG A 157 -14.83 20.64 -3.68
CA ARG A 157 -16.03 20.81 -2.83
C ARG A 157 -15.68 21.15 -1.40
N LEU A 158 -14.59 20.60 -0.85
CA LEU A 158 -14.09 20.94 0.48
C LEU A 158 -13.55 22.38 0.56
N GLY A 159 -13.36 23.05 -0.58
CA GLY A 159 -12.95 24.45 -0.68
C GLY A 159 -11.48 24.66 -1.03
N PHE A 160 -10.75 23.60 -1.39
CA PHE A 160 -9.37 23.71 -1.84
C PHE A 160 -9.29 24.04 -3.33
N ALA A 161 -8.18 24.64 -3.77
CA ALA A 161 -7.93 24.91 -5.19
C ALA A 161 -7.79 23.64 -6.06
N GLY A 162 -7.75 22.45 -5.44
CA GLY A 162 -7.64 21.16 -6.08
C GLY A 162 -7.00 20.13 -5.14
N TYR A 163 -6.91 18.88 -5.58
CA TYR A 163 -6.40 17.77 -4.77
C TYR A 163 -4.98 17.99 -4.24
N THR A 164 -4.05 18.47 -5.08
CA THR A 164 -2.67 18.78 -4.67
C THR A 164 -2.61 19.89 -3.60
N ALA A 165 -3.49 20.88 -3.68
CA ALA A 165 -3.58 21.94 -2.68
C ALA A 165 -4.08 21.38 -1.34
N LEU A 166 -5.11 20.53 -1.36
CA LEU A 166 -5.58 19.80 -0.18
C LEU A 166 -4.45 19.02 0.49
N CYS A 167 -3.71 18.18 -0.25
CA CYS A 167 -2.63 17.38 0.32
C CYS A 167 -1.55 18.26 0.96
N ARG A 168 -1.11 19.33 0.27
CA ARG A 168 -0.08 20.24 0.76
C ARG A 168 -0.53 21.02 2.01
N GLU A 169 -1.75 21.57 1.99
CA GLU A 169 -2.24 22.40 3.07
C GLU A 169 -2.55 21.60 4.34
N LEU A 170 -3.09 20.38 4.20
CA LEU A 170 -3.41 19.54 5.35
C LEU A 170 -2.18 18.86 5.96
N SER A 171 -1.28 18.31 5.14
CA SER A 171 -0.07 17.66 5.65
C SER A 171 1.00 18.64 6.13
N GLY A 172 0.93 19.90 5.68
CA GLY A 172 1.98 20.89 5.91
C GLY A 172 3.29 20.60 5.15
N VAL A 173 3.30 19.62 4.25
CA VAL A 173 4.48 19.28 3.45
C VAL A 173 4.62 20.26 2.29
N ASP A 174 5.74 20.98 2.24
CA ASP A 174 6.11 21.80 1.09
C ASP A 174 6.58 20.90 -0.07
N LEU A 175 5.67 20.64 -1.01
CA LEU A 175 5.93 19.83 -2.19
C LEU A 175 6.97 20.45 -3.13
N VAL A 176 7.13 21.78 -3.13
CA VAL A 176 8.14 22.47 -3.94
C VAL A 176 9.52 22.27 -3.32
N ALA A 177 9.65 22.48 -2.01
CA ALA A 177 10.88 22.20 -1.29
C ALA A 177 11.27 20.71 -1.35
N LEU A 178 10.29 19.80 -1.25
CA LEU A 178 10.53 18.36 -1.39
C LEU A 178 11.05 18.00 -2.78
N ARG A 179 10.47 18.57 -3.85
CA ARG A 179 10.98 18.43 -5.21
C ARG A 179 12.42 18.93 -5.30
N ASP A 180 12.70 20.13 -4.82
CA ASP A 180 14.03 20.75 -4.93
C ASP A 180 15.09 19.97 -4.12
N LEU A 181 14.69 19.37 -2.99
CA LEU A 181 15.54 18.49 -2.19
C LEU A 181 15.85 17.17 -2.92
N THR A 182 14.88 16.61 -3.64
CA THR A 182 15.00 15.27 -4.26
C THR A 182 15.54 15.31 -5.70
N GLN A 183 15.37 16.43 -6.42
CA GLN A 183 15.82 16.59 -7.80
C GLN A 183 17.32 16.26 -8.01
N PRO A 184 18.26 16.64 -7.12
CA PRO A 184 19.67 16.33 -7.29
C PRO A 184 20.01 14.84 -7.16
N ILE A 185 19.13 14.01 -6.56
CA ILE A 185 19.37 12.57 -6.44
C ILE A 185 19.51 11.96 -7.84
N LEU A 186 18.60 12.33 -8.75
CA LEU A 186 18.60 11.79 -10.11
C LEU A 186 19.91 12.14 -10.85
N SER A 187 20.33 13.40 -10.85
CA SER A 187 21.57 13.79 -11.54
C SER A 187 22.82 13.18 -10.92
N ARG A 188 22.82 12.89 -9.61
CA ARG A 188 23.95 12.26 -8.91
C ARG A 188 24.00 10.74 -9.06
N SER A 189 22.86 10.07 -9.26
CA SER A 189 22.77 8.61 -9.25
C SER A 189 22.46 7.98 -10.61
N LEU A 190 22.01 8.75 -11.61
CA LEU A 190 21.48 8.19 -12.87
C LEU A 190 22.52 7.42 -13.68
N ASP A 191 23.73 7.94 -13.82
CA ASP A 191 24.77 7.29 -14.63
C ASP A 191 25.24 5.99 -13.97
N MET A 192 25.52 6.03 -12.66
CA MET A 192 25.83 4.83 -11.87
C MET A 192 24.71 3.79 -11.96
N TYR A 193 23.45 4.22 -11.83
CA TYR A 193 22.30 3.33 -11.93
C TYR A 193 22.22 2.67 -13.31
N ARG A 194 22.40 3.44 -14.40
CA ARG A 194 22.37 2.93 -15.78
C ARG A 194 23.50 1.95 -16.04
N ASP A 195 24.71 2.26 -15.59
CA ASP A 195 25.88 1.39 -15.79
C ASP A 195 25.73 0.06 -15.06
N LEU A 196 25.34 0.10 -13.79
CA LEU A 196 25.10 -1.10 -12.99
C LEU A 196 23.94 -1.91 -13.55
N LEU A 197 22.81 -1.27 -13.85
CA LEU A 197 21.64 -1.96 -14.40
C LEU A 197 21.98 -2.62 -15.74
N ALA A 198 22.69 -1.93 -16.64
CA ALA A 198 23.10 -2.50 -17.93
C ALA A 198 24.06 -3.68 -17.75
N TRP A 199 24.98 -3.62 -16.79
CA TRP A 199 25.87 -4.72 -16.47
C TRP A 199 25.11 -5.94 -15.94
N TYR A 200 24.22 -5.75 -14.96
CA TYR A 200 23.45 -6.81 -14.34
C TYR A 200 22.42 -7.42 -15.30
N LEU A 201 21.74 -6.62 -16.13
CA LEU A 201 20.82 -7.13 -17.15
C LEU A 201 21.53 -8.05 -18.15
N ARG A 202 22.71 -7.64 -18.64
CA ARG A 202 23.50 -8.46 -19.56
C ARG A 202 23.97 -9.76 -18.89
N ARG A 203 24.41 -9.67 -17.63
CA ARG A 203 25.00 -10.80 -16.91
C ARG A 203 23.98 -11.81 -16.41
N GLN A 204 22.89 -11.35 -15.81
CA GLN A 204 21.93 -12.20 -15.09
C GLN A 204 20.68 -12.53 -15.91
N VAL A 205 20.29 -11.66 -16.84
CA VAL A 205 19.07 -11.85 -17.66
C VAL A 205 19.40 -12.10 -19.13
N GLY A 206 20.57 -11.68 -19.59
CA GLY A 206 21.02 -11.86 -20.98
C GLY A 206 20.46 -10.82 -21.96
N VAL A 207 20.04 -9.64 -21.49
CA VAL A 207 19.44 -8.59 -22.34
C VAL A 207 20.20 -7.27 -22.25
N LYS A 208 20.17 -6.45 -23.30
CA LYS A 208 20.68 -5.07 -23.24
C LYS A 208 19.67 -4.16 -22.55
N LEU A 209 20.16 -3.08 -21.94
CA LEU A 209 19.31 -2.09 -21.27
C LEU A 209 18.21 -1.54 -22.19
N ALA A 210 18.53 -1.28 -23.47
CA ALA A 210 17.56 -0.76 -24.45
C ALA A 210 16.46 -1.76 -24.86
N GLU A 211 16.67 -3.06 -24.62
CA GLU A 211 15.75 -4.15 -24.97
C GLU A 211 14.96 -4.65 -23.75
N ALA A 212 15.35 -4.21 -22.55
CA ALA A 212 14.81 -4.71 -21.30
C ALA A 212 13.38 -4.23 -21.07
N GLY A 213 12.47 -5.16 -20.81
CA GLY A 213 11.12 -4.86 -20.36
C GLY A 213 11.01 -4.89 -18.83
N ARG A 214 9.86 -4.45 -18.29
CA ARG A 214 9.57 -4.56 -16.85
C ARG A 214 9.73 -6.00 -16.33
N HIS A 215 9.35 -6.99 -17.15
CA HIS A 215 9.47 -8.41 -16.83
C HIS A 215 10.92 -8.89 -16.69
N ASP A 216 11.89 -8.22 -17.33
CA ASP A 216 13.32 -8.49 -17.14
C ASP A 216 13.82 -7.85 -15.83
N LEU A 217 13.35 -6.64 -15.51
CA LEU A 217 13.70 -5.94 -14.27
C LEU A 217 13.22 -6.69 -13.03
N VAL A 218 11.96 -7.11 -12.98
CA VAL A 218 11.43 -7.84 -11.81
C VAL A 218 12.12 -9.20 -11.63
N ARG A 219 12.54 -9.85 -12.72
CA ARG A 219 13.31 -11.10 -12.68
C ARG A 219 14.72 -10.87 -12.14
N LEU A 220 15.35 -9.77 -12.54
CA LEU A 220 16.67 -9.35 -12.05
C LEU A 220 16.62 -9.06 -10.55
N PHE A 221 15.69 -8.21 -10.10
CA PHE A 221 15.58 -7.84 -8.69
C PHE A 221 15.15 -9.00 -7.78
N ARG A 222 14.46 -10.02 -8.32
CA ARG A 222 14.18 -11.26 -7.59
C ARG A 222 15.45 -12.02 -7.20
N ALA A 223 16.52 -11.89 -8.00
CA ALA A 223 17.86 -12.40 -7.71
C ALA A 223 17.88 -13.90 -7.28
N PRO A 224 17.51 -14.82 -8.20
CA PRO A 224 17.33 -16.25 -7.95
C PRO A 224 18.59 -16.95 -7.42
N GLU A 225 19.77 -16.39 -7.70
CA GLU A 225 21.06 -16.91 -7.27
C GLU A 225 21.19 -16.96 -5.74
N PHE A 226 20.36 -16.21 -5.01
CA PHE A 226 20.35 -16.18 -3.55
C PHE A 226 19.31 -17.12 -2.91
N ASP A 227 18.50 -17.85 -3.68
CA ASP A 227 17.43 -18.71 -3.14
C ASP A 227 17.94 -19.72 -2.11
N ALA A 228 19.14 -20.28 -2.34
CA ALA A 228 19.75 -21.24 -1.43
C ALA A 228 20.15 -20.62 -0.09
N SER A 229 20.54 -19.34 -0.10
CA SER A 229 21.00 -18.60 1.09
C SER A 229 19.86 -17.87 1.81
N LEU A 230 18.77 -17.56 1.10
CA LEU A 230 17.62 -16.80 1.59
C LEU A 230 16.31 -17.60 1.42
N PRO A 231 16.20 -18.80 2.00
CA PRO A 231 15.01 -19.63 1.84
C PRO A 231 13.81 -19.05 2.62
N PRO A 232 12.57 -19.24 2.16
CA PRO A 232 11.39 -18.72 2.85
C PRO A 232 11.25 -19.25 4.28
N ALA A 233 11.68 -20.49 4.54
CA ALA A 233 11.57 -21.12 5.85
C ALA A 233 12.46 -20.47 6.94
N ALA A 234 13.54 -19.77 6.56
CA ALA A 234 14.44 -19.12 7.52
C ALA A 234 14.08 -17.65 7.79
N LEU A 235 13.10 -17.09 7.06
CA LEU A 235 12.76 -15.67 7.14
C LEU A 235 12.37 -15.24 8.57
N ARG A 236 11.49 -16.03 9.21
CA ARG A 236 11.02 -15.73 10.57
C ARG A 236 12.18 -15.66 11.56
N GLU A 237 13.04 -16.68 11.56
CA GLU A 237 14.18 -16.72 12.48
C GLU A 237 15.16 -15.57 12.20
N ALA A 238 15.42 -15.26 10.94
CA ALA A 238 16.28 -14.15 10.54
C ALA A 238 15.76 -12.79 11.02
N ALA A 239 14.45 -12.57 11.02
CA ALA A 239 13.82 -11.36 11.51
C ALA A 239 13.76 -11.29 13.05
N GLU A 240 13.45 -12.40 13.71
CA GLU A 240 13.20 -12.41 15.16
C GLU A 240 14.47 -12.56 16.01
N ALA A 241 15.52 -13.25 15.51
CA ALA A 241 16.74 -13.48 16.28
C ALA A 241 17.48 -12.20 16.69
N PRO A 242 17.63 -11.16 15.82
CA PRO A 242 18.22 -9.89 16.23
C PRO A 242 17.43 -9.20 17.36
N LEU A 243 16.09 -9.24 17.31
CA LEU A 243 15.23 -8.68 18.35
C LEU A 243 15.47 -9.37 19.69
N ARG A 244 15.48 -10.71 19.71
CA ARG A 244 15.77 -11.49 20.92
C ARG A 244 17.17 -11.20 21.49
N ARG A 245 18.17 -11.02 20.63
CA ARG A 245 19.54 -10.63 21.05
C ARG A 245 19.58 -9.23 21.68
N MET A 246 18.69 -8.33 21.27
CA MET A 246 18.50 -7.01 21.89
C MET A 246 17.62 -7.04 23.14
N GLY A 247 17.13 -8.22 23.57
CA GLY A 247 16.21 -8.35 24.70
C GLY A 247 14.78 -7.93 24.39
N ILE A 248 14.41 -7.84 23.11
CA ILE A 248 13.07 -7.48 22.64
C ILE A 248 12.31 -8.76 22.32
N ASP A 249 11.13 -8.93 22.91
CA ASP A 249 10.20 -10.00 22.54
C ASP A 249 9.53 -9.68 21.19
N PRO A 250 9.79 -10.45 20.12
CA PRO A 250 9.18 -10.20 18.81
C PRO A 250 7.66 -10.36 18.78
N GLN A 251 7.07 -11.08 19.75
CA GLN A 251 5.62 -11.28 19.84
C GLN A 251 4.95 -10.29 20.81
N ALA A 252 5.74 -9.47 21.52
CA ALA A 252 5.26 -8.49 22.50
C ALA A 252 4.23 -9.06 23.51
N GLY A 253 4.48 -10.27 24.03
CA GLY A 253 3.59 -10.98 24.95
C GLY A 253 2.34 -11.54 24.27
N GLY A 254 2.40 -11.86 22.97
CA GLY A 254 1.30 -12.37 22.17
C GLY A 254 0.44 -11.30 21.49
N ARG A 255 0.76 -10.01 21.66
CA ARG A 255 0.05 -8.88 21.02
C ARG A 255 0.40 -8.74 19.53
N ILE A 256 1.59 -9.20 19.12
CA ILE A 256 1.99 -9.26 17.72
C ILE A 256 1.80 -10.69 17.22
N ARG A 257 0.85 -10.86 16.32
CA ARG A 257 0.62 -12.10 15.58
C ARG A 257 1.24 -12.00 14.20
N VAL A 258 1.85 -13.08 13.73
CA VAL A 258 2.34 -13.18 12.36
C VAL A 258 1.44 -14.13 11.58
N ASP A 259 0.81 -13.63 10.52
CA ASP A 259 0.04 -14.41 9.55
C ASP A 259 0.92 -14.66 8.32
N ASP A 260 1.60 -15.81 8.30
CA ASP A 260 2.42 -16.33 7.21
C ASP A 260 1.73 -17.46 6.43
N GLU A 261 0.49 -17.79 6.77
CA GLU A 261 -0.26 -18.87 6.13
C GLU A 261 -0.47 -18.59 4.63
N PRO A 262 -0.16 -19.55 3.74
CA PRO A 262 -0.34 -19.37 2.31
C PRO A 262 -1.82 -19.51 1.95
N ARG A 263 -2.40 -18.46 1.37
CA ARG A 263 -3.77 -18.51 0.81
C ARG A 263 -3.78 -18.02 -0.64
N PRO A 264 -4.55 -18.63 -1.56
CA PRO A 264 -4.54 -18.26 -2.98
C PRO A 264 -4.86 -16.79 -3.26
N LYS A 265 -5.77 -16.20 -2.46
CA LYS A 265 -6.25 -14.82 -2.61
C LYS A 265 -5.46 -13.80 -1.77
N LYS A 266 -4.53 -14.26 -0.94
CA LYS A 266 -3.68 -13.41 -0.10
C LYS A 266 -2.77 -12.56 -0.98
N THR A 267 -2.74 -11.26 -0.69
CA THR A 267 -1.87 -10.33 -1.41
C THR A 267 -0.40 -10.75 -1.23
N PRO A 268 0.43 -10.67 -2.29
CA PRO A 268 1.84 -11.04 -2.18
C PRO A 268 2.67 -10.04 -1.39
N ARG A 269 2.25 -8.76 -1.31
CA ARG A 269 2.99 -7.72 -0.59
C ARG A 269 2.68 -7.75 0.89
N ALA A 270 3.72 -7.82 1.72
CA ALA A 270 3.59 -7.76 3.17
C ALA A 270 2.92 -6.46 3.64
N PHE A 271 2.16 -6.54 4.73
CA PHE A 271 1.58 -5.39 5.40
C PHE A 271 1.34 -5.67 6.88
N VAL A 272 1.11 -4.62 7.66
CA VAL A 272 0.73 -4.73 9.07
C VAL A 272 -0.70 -4.24 9.20
N ALA A 273 -1.58 -5.07 9.76
CA ALA A 273 -2.87 -4.63 10.25
C ALA A 273 -2.75 -4.32 11.74
N THR A 274 -3.39 -3.23 12.16
CA THR A 274 -3.40 -2.77 13.55
C THR A 274 -4.83 -2.58 14.02
N PRO A 275 -5.63 -3.66 14.17
CA PRO A 275 -7.01 -3.53 14.62
C PRO A 275 -7.12 -2.87 15.99
N ARG A 276 -6.20 -3.12 16.92
CA ARG A 276 -6.24 -2.48 18.24
C ARG A 276 -4.84 -2.25 18.76
N ILE A 277 -4.37 -1.01 18.78
CA ILE A 277 -3.02 -0.70 19.30
C ILE A 277 -3.14 -0.42 20.81
N PRO A 278 -2.27 -0.99 21.68
CA PRO A 278 -1.16 -1.90 21.37
C PRO A 278 -1.54 -3.40 21.42
N ASP A 279 -2.79 -3.74 21.71
CA ASP A 279 -3.20 -5.09 22.13
C ASP A 279 -3.29 -6.15 21.00
N GLU A 280 -3.50 -5.74 19.76
CA GLU A 280 -3.66 -6.59 18.58
C GLU A 280 -2.98 -5.95 17.36
N VAL A 281 -1.83 -6.50 16.97
CA VAL A 281 -1.08 -6.17 15.77
C VAL A 281 -0.87 -7.45 14.97
N ILE A 282 -1.15 -7.42 13.67
CA ILE A 282 -1.05 -8.58 12.79
C ILE A 282 -0.08 -8.26 11.66
N LEU A 283 1.11 -8.86 11.71
CA LEU A 283 2.07 -8.84 10.61
C LEU A 283 1.67 -9.89 9.58
N VAL A 284 1.24 -9.45 8.40
CA VAL A 284 0.81 -10.33 7.32
C VAL A 284 1.92 -10.43 6.28
N VAL A 285 2.43 -11.64 6.09
CA VAL A 285 3.51 -11.93 5.14
C VAL A 285 3.15 -13.16 4.32
N ARG A 286 3.71 -13.28 3.11
CA ARG A 286 3.61 -14.47 2.28
C ARG A 286 5.02 -14.84 1.83
N PRO A 287 5.78 -15.57 2.66
CA PRO A 287 7.20 -15.82 2.41
C PRO A 287 7.40 -16.50 1.06
N GLY A 288 8.16 -15.87 0.18
CA GLY A 288 8.58 -16.38 -1.12
C GLY A 288 10.08 -16.68 -1.21
N GLY A 289 10.87 -16.22 -0.24
CA GLY A 289 12.33 -16.27 -0.25
C GLY A 289 12.98 -15.24 -1.18
N GLY A 290 14.31 -15.19 -1.13
CA GLY A 290 15.13 -14.25 -1.87
C GLY A 290 15.29 -12.90 -1.16
N PRO A 291 16.06 -11.96 -1.75
CA PRO A 291 16.43 -10.72 -1.08
C PRO A 291 15.26 -9.81 -0.67
N ASP A 292 14.19 -9.76 -1.46
CA ASP A 292 13.00 -8.93 -1.20
C ASP A 292 12.31 -9.29 0.13
N ASP A 293 12.35 -10.57 0.53
CA ASP A 293 11.79 -11.02 1.80
C ASP A 293 12.68 -10.66 3.00
N TYR A 294 14.00 -10.53 2.79
CA TYR A 294 15.01 -10.38 3.85
C TYR A 294 15.56 -8.95 4.01
N ALA A 295 15.15 -8.02 3.14
CA ALA A 295 15.63 -6.64 3.09
C ALA A 295 14.84 -5.68 4.00
#